data_AF-A0A243AIY1-F1
#
_entry.id   AF-A0A243AIY1-F1
#
_cell.length_a   1.000
_cell.length_b   1.000
_cell.length_c   1.000
_cell.angle_alpha   90.00
_cell.angle_beta   90.00
_cell.angle_gamma   90.00
#
_symmetry.space_group_name_H-M   'P 1'
#
loop_
_entity.id
_entity.type
_entity.pdbx_description
1 polymer ?
#
loop_
_entity_poly.entity_id
_entity_poly.type
_entity_poly.pdbx_seq_one_letter_code
_entity_poly.pdbx_strand_id
1 'polypeptide(L)'
;MLIDFDGFILIVAFIIWLFLLLFFKLHLKKRNMYLLFFSIFYLYLCVVFNYTQFPIIIDENMKKEIEQNVWRDANFIPFNTEHFAITTSLLNILLTIPFGFGFPYIKKTNFKQVVLLGIVLGFLLENLQLLSALYAGFTFRYVDINDVIFNCMGVILGYGISKGFTLVYRTFIHKLDIKLNSFLRYIYETNNSST
;
A
#
# COMPACT_ATOMS: atom_id res chain seq x y z
N MET A 1 -6.73 21.33 -15.88
CA MET A 1 -5.40 21.08 -15.29
C MET A 1 -5.30 19.60 -14.94
N LEU A 2 -4.24 18.95 -15.37
CA LEU A 2 -3.97 17.55 -15.06
C LEU A 2 -2.73 17.52 -14.17
N ILE A 3 -2.86 16.92 -12.99
CA ILE A 3 -1.76 16.73 -12.05
C ILE A 3 -1.39 15.25 -12.11
N ASP A 4 -0.14 14.96 -12.48
CA ASP A 4 0.45 13.62 -12.54
C ASP A 4 1.45 13.40 -11.41
N PHE A 5 1.77 12.13 -11.12
CA PHE A 5 2.85 11.78 -10.20
C PHE A 5 4.22 11.92 -10.90
N ASP A 6 4.57 13.14 -11.30
CA ASP A 6 5.79 13.44 -12.04
C ASP A 6 6.54 14.65 -11.44
N GLY A 7 7.62 15.06 -12.10
CA GLY A 7 8.38 16.29 -11.83
C GLY A 7 8.42 16.73 -10.36
N PHE A 8 7.59 17.72 -10.02
CA PHE A 8 7.52 18.29 -8.68
C PHE A 8 7.12 17.28 -7.59
N ILE A 9 6.12 16.43 -7.84
CA ILE A 9 5.64 15.45 -6.85
C ILE A 9 6.71 14.38 -6.60
N LEU A 10 7.43 13.96 -7.65
CA LEU A 10 8.56 13.05 -7.50
C LEU A 10 9.69 13.67 -6.66
N ILE A 11 9.98 14.96 -6.85
CA ILE A 11 10.97 15.69 -6.04
C ILE A 11 10.53 15.73 -4.58
N VAL A 12 9.26 16.05 -4.30
CA VAL A 12 8.72 16.07 -2.94
C VAL A 12 8.79 14.68 -2.29
N ALA A 13 8.40 13.62 -3.01
CA ALA A 13 8.52 12.25 -2.54
C ALA A 13 9.98 11.88 -2.22
N PHE A 14 10.92 12.26 -3.09
CA PHE A 14 12.35 12.03 -2.85
C PHE A 14 12.88 12.76 -1.60
N ILE A 15 12.48 14.02 -1.39
CA ILE A 15 12.85 14.79 -0.19
C ILE A 15 12.30 14.12 1.07
N ILE A 16 11.04 13.69 1.06
CA ILE A 16 10.42 12.96 2.17
C ILE A 16 11.18 11.66 2.44
N TRP A 17 11.52 10.90 1.40
CA TRP A 17 12.29 9.68 1.53
C TRP A 17 13.66 9.91 2.19
N LEU A 18 14.42 10.91 1.71
CA LEU A 18 15.72 11.26 2.30
C LEU A 18 15.58 11.68 3.76
N PHE A 19 14.58 12.51 4.08
CA PHE A 19 14.30 12.92 5.46
C PHE A 19 14.02 11.70 6.36
N LEU A 20 13.16 10.77 5.91
CA LEU A 20 12.85 9.56 6.66
C LEU A 20 14.08 8.66 6.85
N LEU A 21 14.92 8.51 5.82
CA LEU A 21 16.16 7.75 5.94
C LEU A 21 17.12 8.35 6.96
N LEU A 22 17.32 9.67 6.92
CA LEU A 22 18.14 10.38 7.90
C LEU A 22 17.54 10.26 9.29
N PHE A 23 16.23 10.39 9.44
CA PHE A 23 15.54 10.22 10.71
C PHE A 23 15.74 8.80 11.28
N PHE A 24 15.51 7.75 10.47
CA PHE A 24 15.70 6.38 10.90
C PHE A 24 17.17 6.06 11.22
N LYS A 25 18.12 6.64 10.47
CA LYS A 25 19.55 6.42 10.67
C LYS A 25 20.09 7.13 11.91
N LEU A 26 19.75 8.42 12.09
CA LEU A 26 20.35 9.29 13.09
C LEU A 26 19.59 9.24 14.42
N HIS A 27 18.26 9.33 14.39
CA HIS A 27 17.45 9.37 15.60
C HIS A 27 17.05 7.99 16.10
N LEU A 28 16.64 7.09 15.19
CA LEU A 28 16.20 5.73 15.58
C LEU A 28 17.31 4.67 15.46
N LYS A 29 18.53 5.08 15.06
CA LYS A 29 19.74 4.24 14.97
C LYS A 29 19.51 2.90 14.26
N LYS A 30 18.68 2.89 13.22
CA LYS A 30 18.34 1.68 12.47
C LYS A 30 19.53 1.19 11.64
N ARG A 31 19.62 -0.15 11.49
CA ARG A 31 20.67 -0.82 10.69
C ARG A 31 20.50 -0.49 9.21
N ASN A 32 21.59 -0.51 8.43
CA ASN A 32 21.54 -0.24 6.99
C ASN A 32 20.59 -1.18 6.25
N MET A 33 20.48 -2.45 6.68
CA MET A 33 19.52 -3.40 6.11
C MET A 33 18.07 -2.97 6.34
N TYR A 34 17.73 -2.43 7.52
CA TYR A 34 16.39 -1.85 7.73
C TYR A 34 16.11 -0.72 6.74
N LEU A 35 17.08 0.17 6.51
CA LEU A 35 16.93 1.28 5.57
C LEU A 35 16.73 0.79 4.13
N LEU A 36 17.40 -0.29 3.74
CA LEU A 36 17.20 -0.92 2.43
C LEU A 36 15.76 -1.45 2.27
N PHE A 37 15.28 -2.26 3.22
CA PHE A 37 13.92 -2.80 3.18
C PHE A 37 12.86 -1.71 3.27
N PHE A 38 13.10 -0.69 4.10
CA PHE A 38 12.24 0.49 4.19
C PHE A 38 12.20 1.25 2.85
N SER A 39 13.34 1.41 2.16
CA SER A 39 13.39 2.11 0.87
C SER A 39 12.63 1.36 -0.21
N ILE A 40 12.78 0.04 -0.29
CA ILE A 40 12.02 -0.79 -1.24
C ILE A 40 10.53 -0.65 -0.98
N PHE A 41 10.12 -0.71 0.29
CA PHE A 41 8.72 -0.54 0.66
C PHE A 41 8.19 0.87 0.41
N TYR A 42 9.01 1.90 0.64
CA TYR A 42 8.66 3.29 0.35
C TYR A 42 8.42 3.49 -1.15
N LEU A 43 9.31 2.98 -2.01
CA LEU A 43 9.13 3.04 -3.47
C LEU A 43 7.85 2.32 -3.90
N TYR A 44 7.56 1.16 -3.31
CA TYR A 44 6.29 0.48 -3.50
C TYR A 44 5.09 1.37 -3.12
N LEU A 45 5.12 2.04 -1.96
CA LEU A 45 4.05 2.95 -1.55
C LEU A 45 3.88 4.12 -2.52
N CYS A 46 4.97 4.67 -3.09
CA CYS A 46 4.88 5.68 -4.13
C CYS A 46 4.17 5.16 -5.38
N VAL A 47 4.44 3.92 -5.79
CA VAL A 47 3.74 3.27 -6.92
C VAL A 47 2.26 3.11 -6.61
N VAL A 48 1.90 2.61 -5.42
CA VAL A 48 0.49 2.50 -4.98
C VAL A 48 -0.19 3.86 -5.02
N PHE A 49 0.48 4.89 -4.51
CA PHE A 49 -0.07 6.25 -4.48
C PHE A 49 -0.29 6.81 -5.88
N ASN A 50 0.68 6.62 -6.79
CA ASN A 50 0.55 6.99 -8.19
C ASN A 50 -0.66 6.31 -8.84
N TYR A 51 -0.77 4.98 -8.74
CA TYR A 51 -1.88 4.25 -9.35
C TYR A 51 -3.25 4.61 -8.77
N THR A 52 -3.34 4.84 -7.46
CA THR A 52 -4.64 5.02 -6.79
C THR A 52 -5.11 6.47 -6.81
N GLN A 53 -4.20 7.44 -6.72
CA GLN A 53 -4.56 8.85 -6.55
C GLN A 53 -4.36 9.70 -7.81
N PHE A 54 -3.56 9.23 -8.77
CA PHE A 54 -3.26 9.99 -10.00
C PHE A 54 -3.85 9.32 -11.26
N PRO A 55 -4.06 10.11 -12.33
CA PRO A 55 -3.99 11.57 -12.38
C PRO A 55 -5.14 12.25 -11.64
N ILE A 56 -4.90 13.44 -11.10
CA ILE A 56 -5.98 14.32 -10.60
C ILE A 56 -6.32 15.28 -11.73
N ILE A 57 -7.53 15.13 -12.28
CA ILE A 57 -8.04 15.93 -13.39
C ILE A 57 -8.96 17.00 -12.84
N ILE A 58 -8.67 18.26 -13.15
CA ILE A 58 -9.47 19.42 -12.75
C ILE A 58 -9.86 20.16 -14.03
N ASP A 59 -11.09 19.97 -14.47
CA ASP A 59 -11.62 20.58 -15.69
C ASP A 59 -13.06 21.05 -15.48
N GLU A 60 -13.30 22.36 -15.63
CA GLU A 60 -14.61 22.97 -15.40
C GLU A 60 -15.64 22.60 -16.47
N ASN A 61 -15.21 22.33 -17.71
CA ASN A 61 -16.12 21.91 -18.77
C ASN A 61 -16.56 20.47 -18.51
N MET A 62 -15.62 19.60 -18.17
CA MET A 62 -15.94 18.21 -17.80
C MET A 62 -16.82 18.14 -16.55
N LYS A 63 -16.59 19.02 -15.57
CA LYS A 63 -17.45 19.13 -14.38
C LYS A 63 -18.90 19.49 -14.72
N LYS A 64 -19.14 20.28 -15.78
CA LYS A 64 -20.49 20.65 -16.23
C LYS A 64 -21.15 19.58 -17.09
N GLU A 65 -20.36 18.83 -17.86
CA GLU A 65 -20.85 17.73 -18.70
C GLU A 65 -21.11 16.45 -17.90
N ILE A 66 -20.28 16.17 -16.90
CA ILE A 66 -20.43 15.06 -15.99
C ILE A 66 -21.42 15.50 -14.90
N GLU A 67 -22.72 15.30 -15.13
CA GLU A 67 -23.80 15.49 -14.12
C GLU A 67 -23.72 14.49 -12.94
N GLN A 68 -22.52 14.16 -12.47
CA GLN A 68 -22.35 13.28 -11.32
C GLN A 68 -22.40 14.06 -10.02
N ASN A 69 -23.20 13.55 -9.10
CA ASN A 69 -23.13 13.97 -7.71
C ASN A 69 -22.22 12.98 -6.99
N VAL A 70 -20.99 13.41 -6.65
CA VAL A 70 -20.00 12.60 -5.92
C VAL A 70 -20.61 11.87 -4.71
N TRP A 71 -21.58 12.52 -4.04
CA TRP A 71 -22.32 11.95 -2.91
C TRP A 71 -23.38 10.91 -3.27
N ARG A 72 -24.01 11.03 -4.44
CA ARG A 72 -25.07 10.12 -4.89
C ARG A 72 -24.50 8.83 -5.49
N ASP A 73 -23.32 8.93 -6.08
CA ASP A 73 -22.72 7.83 -6.85
C ASP A 73 -21.64 7.07 -6.07
N ALA A 74 -21.31 7.51 -4.85
CA ALA A 74 -20.42 6.78 -3.95
C ALA A 74 -21.14 5.57 -3.33
N ASN A 75 -20.53 4.39 -3.44
CA ASN A 75 -21.07 3.17 -2.85
C ASN A 75 -20.55 3.00 -1.41
N PHE A 76 -21.37 3.41 -0.45
CA PHE A 76 -21.08 3.20 0.98
C PHE A 76 -21.67 1.90 1.53
N ILE A 77 -22.39 1.12 0.71
CA ILE A 77 -23.04 -0.13 1.13
C ILE A 77 -22.11 -1.31 0.83
N PRO A 78 -21.61 -2.02 1.87
CA PRO A 78 -20.73 -3.16 1.67
C PRO A 78 -21.49 -4.32 1.01
N PHE A 79 -20.80 -5.01 0.11
CA PHE A 79 -21.32 -6.14 -0.69
C PHE A 79 -22.46 -5.79 -1.64
N ASN A 80 -22.64 -4.51 -1.98
CA ASN A 80 -23.57 -4.13 -3.03
C ASN A 80 -23.12 -4.73 -4.38
N THR A 81 -23.92 -5.65 -4.92
CA THR A 81 -23.62 -6.37 -6.16
C THR A 81 -23.77 -5.52 -7.41
N GLU A 82 -24.49 -4.40 -7.34
CA GLU A 82 -24.69 -3.49 -8.49
C GLU A 82 -23.38 -2.77 -8.88
N HIS A 83 -22.48 -2.56 -7.92
CA HIS A 83 -21.15 -1.97 -8.14
C HIS A 83 -20.01 -2.99 -8.12
N PHE A 84 -20.33 -4.29 -8.07
CA PHE A 84 -19.34 -5.35 -7.96
C PHE A 84 -18.65 -5.61 -9.31
N ALA A 85 -17.50 -4.98 -9.52
CA ALA A 85 -16.63 -5.26 -10.65
C ALA A 85 -15.50 -6.21 -10.23
N ILE A 86 -15.54 -7.46 -10.71
CA ILE A 86 -14.55 -8.51 -10.39
C ILE A 86 -13.12 -8.04 -10.70
N THR A 87 -12.93 -7.37 -11.84
CA THR A 87 -11.59 -6.92 -12.27
C THR A 87 -11.00 -5.89 -11.32
N THR A 88 -11.76 -4.85 -10.93
CA THR A 88 -11.26 -3.81 -10.01
C THR A 88 -10.99 -4.39 -8.63
N SER A 89 -11.88 -5.27 -8.16
CA SER A 89 -11.74 -6.01 -6.91
C SER A 89 -10.43 -6.81 -6.86
N LEU A 90 -10.13 -7.58 -7.93
CA LEU A 90 -8.88 -8.35 -8.04
C LEU A 90 -7.65 -7.46 -8.12
N LEU A 91 -7.74 -6.32 -8.80
CA LEU A 91 -6.63 -5.36 -8.90
C LEU A 91 -6.32 -4.71 -7.54
N ASN A 92 -7.34 -4.38 -6.75
CA ASN A 92 -7.18 -3.85 -5.38
C ASN A 92 -6.51 -4.87 -4.45
N ILE A 93 -6.93 -6.15 -4.53
CA ILE A 93 -6.23 -7.24 -3.82
C ILE A 93 -4.75 -7.32 -4.26
N LEU A 94 -4.50 -7.37 -5.58
CA LEU A 94 -3.15 -7.55 -6.11
C LEU A 94 -2.23 -6.39 -5.74
N LEU A 95 -2.76 -5.16 -5.75
CA LEU A 95 -2.05 -3.94 -5.41
C LEU A 95 -1.56 -3.93 -3.95
N THR A 96 -2.32 -4.52 -3.02
CA THR A 96 -2.00 -4.49 -1.58
C THR A 96 -1.30 -5.74 -1.06
N ILE A 97 -1.17 -6.80 -1.87
CA ILE A 97 -0.33 -7.98 -1.53
C ILE A 97 1.11 -7.58 -1.14
N PRO A 98 1.82 -6.73 -1.90
CA PRO A 98 3.18 -6.35 -1.52
C PRO A 98 3.24 -5.58 -0.19
N PHE A 99 2.17 -4.87 0.20
CA PHE A 99 2.08 -4.23 1.52
C PHE A 99 2.12 -5.28 2.62
N GLY A 100 1.21 -6.26 2.55
CA GLY A 100 1.14 -7.37 3.51
C GLY A 100 2.42 -8.19 3.56
N PHE A 101 3.08 -8.34 2.40
CA PHE A 101 4.32 -9.08 2.31
C PHE A 101 5.51 -8.34 2.93
N GLY A 102 5.68 -7.07 2.56
CA GLY A 102 6.86 -6.25 2.86
C GLY A 102 6.87 -5.67 4.27
N PHE A 103 5.70 -5.28 4.81
CA PHE A 103 5.62 -4.59 6.09
C PHE A 103 6.24 -5.36 7.28
N PRO A 104 6.08 -6.70 7.41
CA PRO A 104 6.72 -7.50 8.46
C PRO A 104 8.25 -7.39 8.53
N TYR A 105 8.92 -7.04 7.42
CA TYR A 105 10.38 -6.84 7.37
C TYR A 105 10.82 -5.47 7.89
N ILE A 106 9.89 -4.53 8.08
CA ILE A 106 10.15 -3.21 8.65
C ILE A 106 9.72 -3.19 10.11
N LYS A 107 8.55 -3.73 10.41
CA LYS A 107 8.00 -3.77 11.77
C LYS A 107 7.44 -5.14 12.04
N LYS A 108 7.81 -5.72 13.18
CA LYS A 108 7.22 -6.97 13.65
C LYS A 108 5.71 -6.78 13.83
N THR A 109 4.93 -7.62 13.17
CA THR A 109 3.46 -7.59 13.23
C THR A 109 2.89 -8.95 13.62
N ASN A 110 1.73 -8.93 14.26
CA ASN A 110 0.87 -10.09 14.43
C ASN A 110 -0.34 -10.01 13.49
N PHE A 111 -1.11 -11.10 13.38
CA PHE A 111 -2.26 -11.17 12.48
C PHE A 111 -3.29 -10.07 12.72
N LYS A 112 -3.63 -9.76 13.98
CA LYS A 112 -4.59 -8.68 14.30
C LYS A 112 -4.10 -7.31 13.81
N GLN A 113 -2.81 -7.03 13.98
CA GLN A 113 -2.18 -5.81 13.48
C GLN A 113 -2.19 -5.74 11.95
N VAL A 114 -2.00 -6.87 11.27
CA VAL A 114 -2.06 -6.94 9.80
C VAL A 114 -3.47 -6.64 9.29
N VAL A 115 -4.50 -7.24 9.90
CA VAL A 115 -5.90 -6.94 9.56
C VAL A 115 -6.20 -5.47 9.79
N LEU A 116 -5.79 -4.90 10.93
CA LEU A 116 -5.98 -3.49 11.21
C LEU A 116 -5.25 -2.60 10.20
N LEU A 117 -4.01 -2.92 9.84
CA LEU A 117 -3.26 -2.19 8.82
C LEU A 117 -3.94 -2.27 7.44
N GLY A 118 -4.52 -3.43 7.09
CA GLY A 118 -5.28 -3.59 5.85
C GLY A 118 -6.52 -2.70 5.81
N ILE A 119 -7.28 -2.64 6.90
CA ILE A 119 -8.45 -1.75 7.02
C ILE A 119 -8.03 -0.28 6.95
N VAL A 120 -7.00 0.11 7.72
CA VAL A 120 -6.49 1.49 7.74
C VAL A 120 -5.98 1.90 6.37
N LEU A 121 -5.24 1.02 5.67
CA LEU A 121 -4.74 1.28 4.33
C LEU A 121 -5.89 1.45 3.33
N GLY A 122 -6.84 0.51 3.32
CA GLY A 122 -8.00 0.60 2.43
C GLY A 122 -8.79 1.88 2.66
N PHE A 123 -9.10 2.20 3.92
CA PHE A 123 -9.81 3.42 4.27
C PHE A 123 -9.03 4.68 3.87
N LEU A 124 -7.71 4.71 4.08
CA LEU A 124 -6.87 5.83 3.68
C LEU A 124 -6.91 6.06 2.16
N LEU A 125 -6.80 4.99 1.36
CA LEU A 125 -6.82 5.08 -0.10
C LEU A 125 -8.17 5.60 -0.61
N GLU A 126 -9.29 5.06 -0.09
CA GLU A 126 -10.64 5.51 -0.46
C GLU A 126 -10.91 6.95 -0.05
N ASN A 127 -10.51 7.37 1.15
CA ASN A 127 -10.73 8.74 1.62
C ASN A 127 -9.92 9.75 0.82
N LEU A 128 -8.68 9.42 0.44
CA LEU A 128 -7.87 10.28 -0.41
C LEU A 128 -8.47 10.42 -1.81
N GLN A 129 -9.04 9.35 -2.36
CA GLN A 129 -9.78 9.40 -3.62
C GLN A 129 -11.04 10.26 -3.49
N LEU A 130 -11.80 10.11 -2.41
CA LEU A 130 -12.97 10.95 -2.12
C LEU A 130 -12.60 12.42 -2.02
N LEU A 131 -11.53 12.76 -1.28
CA LEU A 131 -11.04 14.14 -1.16
C LEU A 131 -10.60 14.69 -2.52
N SER A 132 -9.95 13.87 -3.34
CA SER A 132 -9.53 14.25 -4.70
C SER A 132 -10.75 14.51 -5.60
N ALA A 133 -11.78 13.65 -5.51
CA ALA A 133 -13.05 13.81 -6.22
C ALA A 133 -13.80 15.09 -5.78
N LEU A 134 -13.86 15.36 -4.47
CA LEU A 134 -14.48 16.58 -3.94
C LEU A 134 -13.73 17.84 -4.36
N TYR A 135 -12.39 17.78 -4.42
CA TYR A 135 -11.56 18.90 -4.87
C TYR A 135 -11.71 19.15 -6.38
N ALA A 136 -11.74 18.10 -7.20
CA ALA A 136 -11.97 18.22 -8.65
C ALA A 136 -13.43 18.61 -8.99
N GLY A 137 -14.39 18.21 -8.15
CA GLY A 137 -15.82 18.46 -8.33
C GLY A 137 -16.53 17.44 -9.22
N PHE A 138 -15.85 16.39 -9.66
CA PHE A 138 -16.37 15.20 -10.35
C PHE A 138 -15.36 14.06 -10.18
N THR A 139 -15.73 12.82 -10.51
CA THR A 139 -14.78 11.69 -10.45
C THR A 139 -15.08 10.62 -11.49
N PHE A 140 -14.02 10.07 -12.09
CA PHE A 140 -14.14 8.88 -12.93
C PHE A 140 -14.09 7.58 -12.15
N ARG A 141 -13.73 7.65 -10.86
CA ARG A 141 -13.59 6.52 -9.96
C ARG A 141 -14.60 6.67 -8.84
N TYR A 142 -15.50 5.72 -8.73
CA TYR A 142 -16.44 5.67 -7.62
C TYR A 142 -15.71 5.23 -6.37
N VAL A 143 -15.96 5.91 -5.26
CA VAL A 143 -15.54 5.46 -3.93
C VAL A 143 -16.41 4.26 -3.59
N ASP A 144 -15.78 3.12 -3.33
CA ASP A 144 -16.49 1.87 -3.03
C ASP A 144 -15.96 1.28 -1.72
N ILE A 145 -16.83 1.13 -0.73
CA ILE A 145 -16.48 0.46 0.53
C ILE A 145 -15.99 -0.99 0.30
N ASN A 146 -16.38 -1.63 -0.80
CA ASN A 146 -15.85 -2.94 -1.20
C ASN A 146 -14.34 -2.88 -1.45
N ASP A 147 -13.81 -1.75 -1.94
CA ASP A 147 -12.38 -1.59 -2.21
C ASP A 147 -11.57 -1.60 -0.91
N VAL A 148 -12.12 -1.07 0.20
CA VAL A 148 -11.52 -1.23 1.54
C VAL A 148 -11.40 -2.71 1.91
N ILE A 149 -12.44 -3.50 1.64
CA ILE A 149 -12.47 -4.93 1.94
C ILE A 149 -11.43 -5.67 1.09
N PHE A 150 -11.38 -5.41 -0.21
CA PHE A 150 -10.44 -6.03 -1.14
C PHE A 150 -8.99 -5.65 -0.85
N ASN A 151 -8.74 -4.38 -0.54
CA ASN A 151 -7.44 -3.90 -0.08
C ASN A 151 -7.01 -4.64 1.20
N CYS A 152 -7.92 -4.81 2.17
CA CYS A 152 -7.65 -5.58 3.39
C CYS A 152 -7.35 -7.06 3.09
N MET A 153 -8.11 -7.70 2.21
CA MET A 153 -7.88 -9.08 1.78
C MET A 153 -6.50 -9.26 1.15
N GLY A 154 -6.08 -8.34 0.27
CA GLY A 154 -4.73 -8.38 -0.32
C GLY A 154 -3.62 -8.24 0.72
N VAL A 155 -3.78 -7.38 1.72
CA VAL A 155 -2.82 -7.27 2.85
C VAL A 155 -2.74 -8.58 3.65
N ILE A 156 -3.88 -9.22 3.94
CA ILE A 156 -3.91 -10.51 4.66
C ILE A 156 -3.22 -11.61 3.84
N LEU A 157 -3.52 -11.70 2.54
CA LEU A 157 -2.91 -12.66 1.62
C LEU A 157 -1.39 -12.45 1.53
N GLY A 158 -0.94 -11.21 1.33
CA GLY A 158 0.46 -10.85 1.29
C GLY A 158 1.22 -11.23 2.57
N TYR A 159 0.60 -11.04 3.73
CA TYR A 159 1.17 -11.46 5.01
C TYR A 159 1.30 -12.99 5.10
N GLY A 160 0.29 -13.73 4.67
CA GLY A 160 0.35 -15.20 4.57
C GLY A 160 1.50 -15.66 3.67
N ILE A 161 1.66 -15.03 2.50
CA ILE A 161 2.77 -15.30 1.57
C ILE A 161 4.12 -15.00 2.23
N SER A 162 4.25 -13.91 2.98
CA SER A 162 5.49 -13.55 3.69
C SER A 162 5.87 -14.58 4.77
N LYS A 163 4.89 -15.11 5.49
CA LYS A 163 5.11 -16.20 6.45
C LYS A 163 5.51 -17.50 5.75
N GLY A 164 4.82 -17.88 4.69
CA GLY A 164 5.17 -19.05 3.88
C GLY A 164 6.58 -18.94 3.30
N PHE A 165 6.92 -17.80 2.70
CA PHE A 165 8.27 -17.50 2.21
C PHE A 165 9.32 -17.65 3.30
N THR A 166 9.08 -17.08 4.49
CA THR A 166 10.03 -17.16 5.62
C THR A 166 10.23 -18.60 6.08
N LEU A 167 9.16 -19.40 6.15
CA LEU A 167 9.25 -20.80 6.54
C LEU A 167 10.12 -21.60 5.55
N VAL A 168 9.83 -21.46 4.25
CA VAL A 168 10.60 -22.14 3.19
C VAL A 168 12.05 -21.68 3.22
N TYR A 169 12.28 -20.36 3.23
CA TYR A 169 13.60 -19.75 3.29
C TYR A 169 14.46 -20.32 4.44
N ARG A 170 13.90 -20.42 5.65
CA ARG A 170 14.62 -20.96 6.81
C ARG A 170 14.95 -22.43 6.67
N THR A 171 14.00 -23.23 6.18
CA THR A 171 14.23 -24.66 5.91
C THR A 171 15.37 -24.85 4.93
N PHE A 172 15.45 -24.02 3.88
CA PHE A 172 16.55 -24.05 2.92
C PHE A 172 17.90 -23.65 3.54
N ILE A 173 17.95 -22.56 4.31
CA ILE A 173 19.18 -22.12 5.00
C ILE A 173 19.72 -23.22 5.91
N HIS A 174 18.86 -23.87 6.70
CA HIS A 174 19.27 -24.93 7.62
C HIS A 174 19.65 -26.22 6.89
N LYS A 175 18.90 -26.61 5.85
CA LYS A 175 19.17 -27.85 5.11
C LYS A 175 20.47 -27.80 4.30
N LEU A 176 20.84 -26.61 3.82
CA LEU A 176 22.01 -26.39 2.96
C LEU A 176 23.22 -25.79 3.71
N ASP A 177 23.14 -25.63 5.03
CA ASP A 177 24.18 -25.01 5.89
C ASP A 177 24.74 -23.70 5.32
N ILE A 178 23.83 -22.83 4.86
CA ILE A 178 24.21 -21.58 4.17
C ILE A 178 24.72 -20.56 5.18
N LYS A 179 25.95 -20.07 4.97
CA LYS A 179 26.50 -18.95 5.75
C LYS A 179 25.68 -17.67 5.52
N LEU A 180 25.12 -17.13 6.60
CA LEU A 180 24.28 -15.94 6.57
C LEU A 180 25.11 -14.67 6.40
N ASN A 181 24.99 -14.02 5.24
CA ASN A 181 25.45 -12.64 5.06
C ASN A 181 24.49 -11.65 5.74
N SER A 182 24.84 -10.37 5.75
CA SER A 182 24.05 -9.33 6.43
C SER A 182 22.60 -9.20 5.93
N PHE A 183 22.34 -9.48 4.65
CA PHE A 183 21.01 -9.45 4.04
C PHE A 183 20.17 -10.67 4.46
N LEU A 184 20.74 -11.87 4.27
CA LEU A 184 20.12 -13.14 4.63
C LEU A 184 19.81 -13.21 6.13
N ARG A 185 20.73 -12.68 6.96
CA ARG A 185 20.54 -12.58 8.40
C ARG A 185 19.39 -11.65 8.77
N TYR A 186 19.23 -10.53 8.07
CA TYR A 186 18.12 -9.61 8.34
C TYR A 186 16.76 -10.28 8.10
N ILE A 187 16.58 -10.93 6.94
CA ILE A 187 15.35 -11.68 6.63
C ILE A 187 15.09 -12.77 7.68
N TYR A 188 16.14 -13.48 8.09
CA TYR A 188 16.06 -14.53 9.09
C TYR A 188 15.56 -13.99 10.45
N GLU A 189 16.04 -12.82 10.88
CA GLU A 189 15.73 -12.21 12.18
C GLU A 189 14.34 -11.55 12.22
N THR A 190 13.92 -10.82 11.18
CA THR A 190 12.77 -9.90 11.27
C THR A 190 11.40 -10.55 11.23
N ASN A 191 11.24 -11.69 10.54
CA ASN A 191 9.93 -12.31 10.34
C ASN A 191 9.59 -13.38 11.40
N ASN A 192 10.33 -13.40 12.52
CA ASN A 192 10.09 -14.30 13.65
C ASN A 192 9.00 -13.76 14.60
N SER A 193 7.75 -14.14 14.35
CA SER A 193 6.70 -14.11 15.37
C SER A 193 6.42 -15.55 15.78
N SER A 194 7.23 -16.06 16.69
CA SER A 194 6.82 -17.14 17.59
C SER A 194 5.74 -16.58 18.51
N THR A 195 4.48 -16.70 18.07
CA THR A 195 3.24 -16.66 18.85
C THR A 195 2.15 -17.22 17.95
#